data_AF-A0A6A8LR69-F1
#
_entry.id   AF-A0A6A8LR69-F1
#
_cell.length_a   1.000
_cell.length_b   1.000
_cell.length_c   1.000
_cell.angle_alpha   90.00
_cell.angle_beta   90.00
_cell.angle_gamma   90.00
#
_symmetry.space_group_name_H-M   'P 1'
#
loop_
_entity.id
_entity.type
_entity.pdbx_description
1 polymer ?
#
loop_
_entity_poly.entity_id
_entity_poly.type
_entity_poly.pdbx_seq_one_letter_code
_entity_poly.pdbx_strand_id
1 'polypeptide(L)'
;MNIIIFIHDIRPLMFAIEKVNLPFYIQLFNFANGLIVPSENMAHFLKEQGISTPMTIQHLWDSNVQMDFKNVPKLKRKINFVGDDAKFIFLLSFGTFLKSICTS
;
A
#
# COMPACT_ATOMS: atom_id res chain seq x y z
N MET A 1 11.66 24.50 12.15
CA MET A 1 11.65 23.61 10.96
C MET A 1 10.39 22.77 11.06
N ASN A 2 9.62 22.65 9.98
CA ASN A 2 8.39 21.86 9.98
C ASN A 2 8.60 20.62 9.11
N ILE A 3 8.37 19.44 9.66
CA ILE A 3 8.54 18.16 8.98
C ILE A 3 7.17 17.49 8.85
N ILE A 4 6.81 17.12 7.62
CA ILE A 4 5.67 16.26 7.35
C ILE A 4 6.20 14.96 6.77
N ILE A 5 5.78 13.82 7.33
CA ILE A 5 6.16 12.50 6.82
C ILE A 5 4.97 11.90 6.07
N PHE A 6 5.17 11.65 4.78
CA PHE A 6 4.21 10.89 3.98
C PHE A 6 4.58 9.41 4.02
N ILE A 7 3.75 8.61 4.69
CA ILE A 7 4.00 7.18 4.90
C ILE A 7 3.50 6.39 3.69
N HIS A 8 4.44 5.86 2.91
CA HIS A 8 4.15 4.89 1.85
C HIS A 8 4.04 3.46 2.43
N ASP A 9 5.01 3.07 3.25
CA ASP A 9 5.11 1.73 3.83
C ASP A 9 5.71 1.81 5.25
N ILE A 10 5.37 0.83 6.09
CA ILE A 10 5.97 0.61 7.41
C ILE A 10 6.51 -0.81 7.44
N ARG A 11 7.80 -0.97 7.11
CA ARG A 11 8.42 -2.30 6.96
C ARG A 11 8.24 -3.23 8.18
N PRO A 12 8.33 -2.76 9.43
CA PRO A 12 8.07 -3.61 10.61
C PRO A 12 6.67 -4.24 10.66
N LEU A 13 5.68 -3.68 9.95
CA LEU A 13 4.33 -4.25 9.83
C LEU A 13 4.20 -5.23 8.66
N MET A 14 5.10 -5.14 7.67
CA MET A 14 5.12 -6.01 6.50
C MET A 14 5.97 -7.27 6.73
N PHE A 15 7.07 -7.14 7.49
CA PHE A 15 8.06 -8.19 7.67
C PHE A 15 8.29 -8.48 9.15
N ALA A 16 7.94 -9.70 9.57
CA ALA A 16 8.06 -10.11 10.97
C ALA A 16 9.48 -9.97 11.53
N ILE A 17 10.51 -10.22 10.70
CA ILE A 17 11.92 -10.08 11.07
C ILE A 17 12.30 -8.63 11.43
N GLU A 18 11.56 -7.65 10.93
CA GLU A 18 11.82 -6.23 11.17
C GLU A 18 10.98 -5.65 12.31
N LYS A 19 10.16 -6.46 12.99
CA LYS A 19 9.27 -6.00 14.05
C LYS A 19 10.02 -5.29 15.19
N VAL A 20 11.27 -5.69 15.44
CA VAL A 20 12.16 -5.06 16.43
C VAL A 20 12.41 -3.57 16.15
N ASN A 21 12.24 -3.11 14.90
CA ASN A 21 12.46 -1.73 14.51
C ASN A 21 11.22 -0.84 14.71
N LEU A 22 10.05 -1.39 15.05
CA LEU A 22 8.82 -0.61 15.23
C LEU A 22 8.96 0.54 16.25
N PRO A 23 9.65 0.39 17.40
CA PRO A 23 9.85 1.49 18.35
C PRO A 23 10.59 2.70 17.74
N PHE A 24 11.54 2.46 16.85
CA PHE A 24 12.25 3.54 16.16
C PHE A 24 11.31 4.34 15.24
N TYR A 25 10.42 3.66 14.52
CA TYR A 25 9.40 4.33 13.68
C TYR A 25 8.45 5.18 14.53
N ILE A 26 8.00 4.66 15.68
CA ILE A 26 7.12 5.41 16.60
C ILE A 26 7.80 6.70 17.07
N GLN A 27 9.08 6.63 17.47
CA GLN A 27 9.85 7.81 17.86
C GLN A 27 9.95 8.82 16.70
N LEU A 28 10.35 8.34 15.51
CA LEU A 28 10.47 9.18 14.32
C LEU A 28 9.15 9.90 13.98
N PHE A 29 8.03 9.20 14.04
CA PHE A 29 6.72 9.77 13.73
C PHE A 29 6.27 10.83 14.75
N ASN A 30 6.60 10.64 16.04
CA ASN A 30 6.34 11.64 17.08
C ASN A 30 7.23 12.89 16.98
N PHE A 31 8.37 12.82 16.29
CA PHE A 31 9.20 14.01 16.01
C PHE A 31 8.66 14.88 14.86
N ALA A 32 7.78 14.34 14.01
CA ALA A 32 7.20 15.08 12.90
C ALA A 32 6.10 16.05 13.37
N ASN A 33 5.84 17.08 12.58
CA ASN A 33 4.73 18.02 12.81
C ASN A 33 3.42 17.54 12.19
N GLY A 34 3.49 16.60 11.23
CA GLY A 34 2.33 16.00 10.61
C GLY A 34 2.68 14.69 9.91
N LEU A 35 1.71 13.80 9.81
CA LEU A 35 1.80 12.56 9.04
C LEU A 35 0.72 12.54 7.97
N ILE A 36 1.06 12.00 6.80
CA ILE A 36 0.07 11.56 5.80
C ILE A 36 0.08 10.04 5.82
N VAL A 37 -1.06 9.43 6.09
CA VAL A 37 -1.21 7.98 6.28
C VAL A 37 -2.20 7.39 5.28
N PRO A 38 -2.05 6.12 4.87
CA PRO A 38 -2.84 5.56 3.78
C PRO A 38 -4.33 5.38 4.11
N SER A 39 -4.69 5.16 5.38
CA SER A 39 -6.07 4.84 5.77
C SER A 39 -6.38 5.20 7.23
N GLU A 40 -7.68 5.25 7.55
CA GLU A 40 -8.17 5.40 8.93
C GLU A 40 -7.69 4.27 9.85
N ASN A 41 -7.65 3.04 9.35
CA ASN A 41 -7.16 1.89 10.13
C ASN A 41 -5.68 2.06 10.49
N MET A 42 -4.87 2.60 9.56
CA MET A 42 -3.47 2.91 9.86
C MET A 42 -3.39 4.04 10.91
N ALA A 43 -4.20 5.09 10.78
CA ALA A 43 -4.24 6.16 11.77
C ALA A 43 -4.61 5.64 13.18
N HIS A 44 -5.62 4.77 13.27
CA HIS A 44 -6.04 4.15 14.52
C HIS A 44 -4.91 3.30 15.12
N PHE A 45 -4.32 2.41 14.33
CA PHE A 45 -3.20 1.57 14.76
C PHE A 45 -2.05 2.43 15.32
N LEU A 46 -1.64 3.48 14.60
CA LEU A 46 -0.54 4.35 15.03
C LEU A 46 -0.88 5.10 16.33
N LYS A 47 -2.13 5.53 16.53
CA LYS A 47 -2.59 6.11 17.80
C LYS A 47 -2.51 5.10 18.95
N GLU A 48 -2.91 3.86 18.73
CA GLU A 48 -2.78 2.78 19.73
C GLU A 48 -1.31 2.48 20.07
N GLN A 49 -0.39 2.70 19.13
CA GLN A 49 1.06 2.61 19.36
C GLN A 49 1.66 3.86 20.07
N GLY A 50 0.83 4.84 20.47
CA GLY A 50 1.28 6.02 21.21
C GLY A 50 1.76 7.18 20.34
N ILE A 51 1.38 7.22 19.06
CA ILE A 51 1.69 8.36 18.19
C ILE A 51 0.66 9.47 18.40
N SER A 52 1.17 10.66 18.73
CA SER A 52 0.36 11.86 19.01
C SER A 52 0.37 12.88 17.88
N THR A 53 1.24 12.71 16.88
CA THR A 53 1.36 13.60 15.73
C THR A 53 0.06 13.67 14.92
N PRO A 54 -0.40 14.87 14.52
CA PRO A 54 -1.58 15.03 13.67
C PRO A 54 -1.45 14.25 12.36
N MET A 55 -2.52 13.58 11.93
CA MET A 55 -2.53 12.72 10.76
C MET A 55 -3.59 13.17 9.75
N THR A 56 -3.25 13.13 8.47
CA THR A 56 -4.17 13.29 7.32
C THR A 56 -4.23 11.99 6.53
N ILE A 57 -5.42 11.62 6.04
CA ILE A 57 -5.63 10.36 5.32
C ILE A 57 -5.46 10.58 3.80
N GLN A 58 -4.68 9.71 3.14
CA GLN A 58 -4.45 9.72 1.69
C GLN A 58 -5.61 9.08 0.90
N HIS A 59 -6.20 7.99 1.41
CA HIS A 59 -7.24 7.16 0.79
C HIS A 59 -6.80 6.31 -0.43
N LEU A 60 -6.19 6.90 -1.46
CA LEU A 60 -5.87 6.20 -2.72
C LEU A 60 -4.55 6.70 -3.36
N TRP A 61 -3.93 5.86 -4.17
CA TRP A 61 -2.84 6.24 -5.07
C TRP A 61 -3.41 6.82 -6.37
N ASP A 62 -2.96 8.02 -6.73
CA ASP A 62 -3.24 8.60 -8.03
C ASP A 62 -2.42 7.91 -9.14
N SER A 63 -2.97 7.91 -10.35
CA SER A 63 -2.25 7.58 -11.57
C SER A 63 -2.10 8.85 -12.41
N ASN A 64 -0.86 9.20 -12.75
CA ASN A 64 -0.59 10.33 -13.64
C ASN A 64 -0.82 10.00 -15.13
N VAL A 65 -1.27 8.78 -15.42
CA VAL A 65 -1.52 8.32 -16.80
C VAL A 65 -2.89 8.83 -17.23
N GLN A 66 -2.90 9.69 -18.25
CA GLN A 66 -4.12 10.03 -18.95
C GLN A 66 -4.66 8.78 -19.65
N MET A 67 -5.77 8.26 -19.13
CA MET A 67 -6.44 7.10 -19.71
C MET A 67 -7.31 7.56 -20.88
N ASP A 68 -6.88 7.26 -22.10
CA ASP A 68 -7.70 7.46 -23.29
C ASP A 68 -8.54 6.21 -23.57
N PHE A 69 -9.80 6.23 -23.14
CA PHE A 69 -10.74 5.14 -23.38
C PHE A 69 -11.30 5.24 -24.80
N LYS A 70 -10.48 4.86 -25.78
CA LYS A 70 -10.86 4.88 -27.21
C LYS A 70 -12.03 3.97 -27.57
N ASN A 71 -12.31 2.95 -26.75
CA ASN A 71 -13.34 1.94 -27.01
C ASN A 71 -14.16 1.64 -25.76
N VAL A 72 -15.45 1.31 -25.95
CA VAL A 72 -16.32 0.80 -24.88
C VAL A 72 -15.79 -0.56 -24.40
N PRO A 73 -15.51 -0.76 -23.10
CA PRO A 73 -15.07 -2.04 -22.57
C PRO A 73 -16.12 -3.13 -22.85
N LYS A 74 -15.69 -4.23 -23.47
CA LYS A 74 -16.53 -5.43 -23.61
C LYS A 74 -16.34 -6.31 -22.38
N LEU A 75 -17.45 -6.87 -21.87
CA LEU A 75 -17.40 -7.85 -20.80
C LEU A 75 -16.53 -9.05 -21.23
N LYS A 76 -15.46 -9.29 -20.47
CA LYS A 76 -14.63 -10.50 -20.59
C LYS A 76 -14.74 -11.25 -19.27
N ARG A 77 -15.06 -12.54 -19.30
CA ARG A 77 -15.10 -13.41 -18.11
C ARG A 77 -13.68 -13.78 -17.68
N LYS A 78 -12.89 -12.77 -17.33
CA LYS A 78 -11.49 -12.89 -16.89
C LYS A 78 -11.21 -11.90 -15.78
N ILE A 79 -10.22 -12.21 -14.96
CA ILE A 79 -9.68 -11.32 -13.93
C ILE A 79 -8.31 -10.87 -14.41
N ASN A 80 -8.04 -9.56 -14.39
CA ASN A 80 -6.69 -9.04 -14.63
C ASN A 80 -6.03 -8.83 -13.28
N PHE A 81 -4.85 -9.42 -13.11
CA PHE A 81 -4.00 -9.21 -11.94
C PHE A 81 -2.62 -8.80 -12.45
N VAL A 82 -2.14 -7.64 -12.03
CA VAL A 82 -0.82 -7.12 -12.39
C VAL A 82 0.02 -7.15 -11.12
N GLY A 83 0.79 -8.22 -10.95
CA GLY A 83 1.63 -8.42 -9.78
C GLY A 83 2.67 -9.50 -10.03
N ASP A 84 3.64 -9.57 -9.13
CA ASP A 84 4.77 -10.50 -9.20
C ASP A 84 4.44 -11.84 -8.54
N ASP A 85 4.74 -12.95 -9.22
CA ASP A 85 4.41 -14.31 -8.77
C ASP A 85 5.19 -14.73 -7.51
N ALA A 86 6.41 -14.20 -7.32
CA ALA A 86 7.21 -14.49 -6.13
C ALA A 86 6.64 -13.78 -4.89
N LYS A 87 6.07 -12.59 -5.05
CA LYS A 87 5.38 -11.85 -3.98
C LYS A 87 3.99 -12.41 -3.69
N PHE A 88 3.24 -12.80 -4.72
CA PHE A 88 1.86 -13.26 -4.62
C PHE A 88 1.75 -14.77 -4.83
N ILE A 89 2.23 -15.56 -3.86
CA ILE A 89 2.33 -17.02 -3.95
C ILE A 89 1.01 -17.74 -4.28
N PHE A 90 -0.15 -17.12 -4.01
CA PHE A 90 -1.44 -17.67 -4.37
C PHE A 90 -1.61 -17.85 -5.90
N LEU A 91 -0.87 -17.07 -6.70
CA LEU A 91 -0.86 -17.20 -8.16
C LEU A 91 -0.35 -18.57 -8.62
N LEU A 92 0.55 -19.19 -7.85
CA LEU A 92 1.03 -20.56 -8.11
C LEU A 92 -0.10 -21.58 -7.95
N SER A 93 -1.01 -21.37 -6.99
CA SER A 93 -2.19 -22.21 -6.81
C SER A 93 -3.33 -21.89 -7.79
N PHE A 94 -3.31 -20.70 -8.41
CA PHE A 94 -4.30 -20.27 -9.41
C PHE A 94 -4.03 -20.85 -10.81
N GLY A 95 -2.81 -21.35 -11.07
CA GLY A 95 -2.32 -21.80 -12.37
C GLY A 95 -3.07 -22.96 -13.03
N THR A 96 -3.97 -23.64 -12.32
CA THR A 96 -4.82 -24.68 -12.92
C THR A 96 -6.02 -24.11 -13.69
N PHE A 97 -6.35 -22.81 -13.56
CA PHE A 97 -7.60 -22.27 -14.11
C PHE A 97 -7.46 -21.28 -15.28
N LEU A 98 -6.45 -20.41 -15.38
CA LEU A 98 -6.39 -19.43 -16.48
C LEU A 98 -4.96 -18.98 -16.83
N LYS A 99 -4.30 -19.66 -17.79
CA LYS A 99 -3.16 -19.09 -18.53
C LYS A 99 -3.67 -18.29 -19.73
N SER A 100 -3.82 -16.97 -19.57
CA SER A 100 -3.74 -16.04 -20.71
C SER A 100 -3.66 -14.61 -20.24
N ILE A 101 -2.49 -14.14 -19.76
CA ILE A 101 -2.06 -12.73 -19.89
C ILE A 101 -0.51 -12.73 -19.91
N CYS A 102 0.05 -11.87 -20.79
CA CYS A 102 1.46 -11.49 -20.99
C CYS A 102 2.15 -12.07 -22.23
N THR A 103 1.68 -11.67 -23.42
CA THR A 103 2.56 -11.19 -24.51
C THR A 103 1.78 -10.09 -25.23
N SER A 104 2.22 -8.84 -25.02
CA SER A 104 1.95 -7.70 -25.90
C SER A 104 3.25 -7.34 -26.56
#